data_AF-A0A961GDP3-F1
#
_entry.id   AF-A0A961GDP3-F1
#
_cell.length_a   1.000
_cell.length_b   1.000
_cell.length_c   1.000
_cell.angle_alpha   90.00
_cell.angle_beta   90.00
_cell.angle_gamma   90.00
#
_symmetry.space_group_name_H-M   'P 1'
#
loop_
_entity.id
_entity.type
_entity.pdbx_description
1 polymer ?
#
loop_
_entity_poly.entity_id
_entity_poly.type
_entity_poly.pdbx_seq_one_letter_code
_entity_poly.pdbx_strand_id
1 'polypeptide(L)' 'MRTTVDLPPAVHARARELAARRGQSLSAVVADLAIRGLAQLDEPVRLAINPQTGLPVISLGRRITSAEVDAILDDE' A
#
# COMPACT_ATOMS: atom_id res chain seq x y z
N MET A 1 -11.73 0.27 8.54
CA MET A 1 -12.41 1.41 7.89
C MET A 1 -13.27 0.89 6.74
N ARG A 2 -14.43 1.49 6.46
CA ARG A 2 -15.27 1.14 5.29
C ARG A 2 -15.00 2.18 4.20
N THR A 3 -14.54 1.72 3.03
CA THR A 3 -14.21 2.58 1.89
C THR A 3 -15.03 2.15 0.69
N THR A 4 -15.61 3.12 -0.02
CA THR A 4 -16.28 2.90 -1.29
C THR A 4 -15.31 3.28 -2.40
N VAL A 5 -15.14 2.39 -3.38
CA VAL A 5 -14.27 2.60 -4.55
C VAL A 5 -15.05 2.25 -5.81
N ASP A 6 -14.87 3.04 -6.85
CA ASP A 6 -15.43 2.74 -8.15
C ASP A 6 -14.57 1.68 -8.85
N LEU A 7 -15.22 0.63 -9.34
CA LEU A 7 -14.57 -0.42 -10.11
C LEU A 7 -15.09 -0.39 -11.54
N PRO A 8 -14.19 -0.44 -12.56
CA PRO A 8 -14.63 -0.66 -13.93
C PRO A 8 -15.55 -1.88 -14.02
N PRO A 9 -16.62 -1.87 -14.84
CA PRO A 9 -17.61 -2.95 -14.88
C PRO A 9 -17.00 -4.34 -15.10
N ALA A 10 -15.98 -4.43 -15.95
CA ALA A 10 -15.25 -5.67 -16.20
C ALA A 10 -14.49 -6.18 -14.96
N VAL A 11 -13.88 -5.28 -14.19
CA VAL A 11 -13.16 -5.61 -12.95
C VAL A 11 -14.15 -6.07 -11.88
N HIS A 12 -15.27 -5.37 -11.74
CA HIS A 12 -16.33 -5.76 -10.81
C HIS A 12 -16.87 -7.16 -11.10
N ALA A 13 -17.17 -7.47 -12.37
CA ALA A 13 -17.65 -8.79 -12.79
C ALA A 13 -16.64 -9.90 -12.43
N ARG A 14 -15.35 -9.70 -12.72
CA ARG A 14 -14.30 -10.67 -12.41
C ARG A 14 -14.07 -10.87 -10.92
N ALA A 15 -14.10 -9.79 -10.14
CA ALA A 15 -14.00 -9.87 -8.69
C ALA A 15 -15.20 -10.63 -8.08
N ARG A 16 -16.41 -10.42 -8.61
CA ARG A 16 -17.63 -11.14 -8.19
C ARG A 16 -17.54 -12.64 -8.48
N GLU A 17 -17.11 -13.02 -9.69
CA GLU A 17 -16.89 -14.43 -10.06
C GLU A 17 -15.85 -15.10 -9.15
N LEU A 18 -14.75 -14.39 -8.84
CA LEU A 18 -13.70 -14.91 -7.97
C LEU A 18 -14.19 -15.08 -6.52
N ALA A 19 -14.96 -14.12 -6.00
CA ALA A 19 -15.56 -14.19 -4.68
C ALA A 19 -16.51 -15.38 -4.54
N ALA A 20 -17.37 -15.60 -5.55
CA ALA A 20 -18.24 -16.77 -5.60
C ALA A 20 -17.44 -18.09 -5.60
N ARG A 21 -16.40 -18.19 -6.43
CA ARG A 21 -15.54 -19.39 -6.48
C ARG A 21 -14.79 -19.65 -5.17
N ARG A 22 -14.40 -18.60 -4.43
CA ARG A 22 -13.68 -18.71 -3.15
C ARG A 22 -14.60 -18.85 -1.93
N GLY A 23 -15.91 -18.70 -2.08
CA GLY A 23 -16.84 -18.65 -0.95
C GLY A 23 -16.59 -17.47 0.00
N GLN A 24 -16.06 -16.37 -0.53
CA GLN A 24 -15.69 -15.17 0.24
C GLN A 24 -16.55 -13.97 -0.17
N SER A 25 -16.61 -12.94 0.69
CA SER A 25 -17.28 -11.69 0.33
C SER A 25 -16.48 -10.93 -0.74
N LEU A 26 -17.19 -10.16 -1.59
CA LEU A 26 -16.56 -9.34 -2.62
C LEU A 26 -15.55 -8.34 -2.02
N SER A 27 -15.89 -7.72 -0.89
CA SER A 27 -14.99 -6.78 -0.20
C SER A 27 -13.72 -7.45 0.31
N ALA A 28 -13.79 -8.69 0.81
CA ALA A 28 -12.62 -9.43 1.27
C ALA A 28 -11.69 -9.78 0.11
N VAL A 29 -12.25 -10.22 -1.03
CA VAL A 29 -11.46 -10.52 -2.23
C VAL A 29 -10.80 -9.28 -2.80
N VAL A 30 -11.54 -8.16 -2.92
CA VAL A 30 -10.98 -6.90 -3.41
C VAL A 30 -9.87 -6.39 -2.50
N ALA A 31 -10.04 -6.49 -1.18
CA ALA A 31 -8.99 -6.10 -0.21
C ALA A 31 -7.73 -6.96 -0.34
N ASP A 32 -7.86 -8.30 -0.41
CA ASP A 32 -6.72 -9.21 -0.59
C ASP A 32 -5.96 -8.93 -1.90
N LEU A 33 -6.69 -8.72 -3.00
CA LEU A 33 -6.07 -8.39 -4.29
C LEU A 33 -5.39 -7.01 -4.28
N ALA A 34 -5.99 -6.01 -3.64
CA ALA A 34 -5.40 -4.67 -3.51
C ALA A 34 -4.10 -4.72 -2.69
N ILE A 35 -4.10 -5.42 -1.55
CA ILE A 35 -2.89 -5.60 -0.72
C ILE A 35 -1.77 -6.25 -1.55
N ARG A 36 -2.07 -7.34 -2.27
CA ARG A 36 -1.09 -8.03 -3.12
C ARG A 36 -0.62 -7.18 -4.29
N GLY A 37 -1.51 -6.41 -4.91
CA GLY A 37 -1.18 -5.52 -6.02
C GLY A 37 -0.28 -4.38 -5.56
N LEU A 38 -0.59 -3.77 -4.42
CA LEU A 38 0.23 -2.71 -3.82
C LEU A 38 1.59 -3.24 -3.34
N ALA A 39 1.64 -4.44 -2.75
CA ALA A 39 2.90 -5.08 -2.38
C ALA A 39 3.76 -5.45 -3.60
N GLN A 40 3.14 -5.75 -4.76
CA GLN A 40 3.87 -5.99 -6.02
C GLN A 40 4.35 -4.71 -6.69
N LEU A 41 3.76 -3.56 -6.36
CA LEU A 41 4.24 -2.24 -6.77
C LEU A 41 5.46 -1.78 -5.95
N ASP A 42 6.11 -2.72 -5.25
CA ASP A 42 7.46 -2.66 -4.65
C ASP A 42 8.44 -1.89 -5.57
N GLU A 43 8.46 -0.55 -5.48
CA GLU A 43 9.55 0.23 -6.05
C GLU A 43 10.85 -0.37 -5.49
N PRO A 44 11.84 -0.68 -6.34
CA PRO A 44 12.99 -1.45 -5.90
C PRO A 44 13.66 -0.73 -4.73
N VAL A 45 13.74 -1.43 -3.60
CA VAL A 45 14.50 -0.99 -2.43
C VAL A 45 15.94 -0.79 -2.87
N ARG A 46 16.30 0.46 -3.17
CA ARG A 46 17.66 0.83 -3.57
C ARG A 46 18.53 0.79 -2.32
N LEU A 47 19.25 -0.31 -2.15
CA LEU A 47 20.36 -0.35 -1.21
C LEU A 47 21.48 0.53 -1.77
N ALA A 48 21.78 1.63 -1.06
CA ALA A 48 22.89 2.50 -1.39
C ALA A 48 23.93 2.45 -0.26
N ILE A 49 25.18 2.82 -0.55
CA ILE A 49 26.19 3.05 0.48
C ILE A 49 26.26 4.56 0.71
N ASN A 50 26.10 4.99 1.96
CA ASN A 50 26.25 6.40 2.30
C ASN A 50 27.74 6.80 2.10
N PRO A 51 28.04 7.79 1.24
CA PRO A 51 29.42 8.15 0.93
C PRO A 51 30.17 8.81 2.09
N GLN A 52 29.45 9.37 3.08
CA GLN A 52 30.05 10.01 4.25
C GLN A 52 30.35 9.02 5.38
N THR A 53 29.51 7.99 5.56
CA THR A 53 29.63 7.04 6.67
C THR A 53 30.10 5.64 6.26
N GLY A 54 30.02 5.30 4.97
CA GLY A 54 30.32 3.96 4.45
C GLY A 54 29.29 2.89 4.79
N LEU A 55 28.19 3.25 5.45
CA LEU A 55 27.17 2.31 5.90
C LEU A 55 26.11 2.06 4.81
N PRO A 56 25.54 0.84 4.73
CA PRO A 56 24.38 0.58 3.90
C PRO A 56 23.18 1.40 4.36
N VAL A 57 22.50 2.04 3.43
CA VAL A 57 21.30 2.83 3.66
C VAL A 57 20.16 2.36 2.76
N ILE A 58 18.96 2.39 3.32
CA ILE A 58 17.71 2.07 2.64
C ILE A 58 16.75 3.24 2.85
N SER A 59 16.02 3.63 1.80
CA SER A 59 14.90 4.57 1.90
C SER A 59 13.59 3.80 1.85
N LEU A 60 12.77 3.96 2.87
CA LEU A 60 11.45 3.35 2.99
C LEU A 60 10.39 4.46 3.03
N GLY A 61 9.31 4.30 2.26
CA GLY A 61 8.18 5.25 2.28
C GLY A 61 8.53 6.64 1.73
N ARG A 62 8.02 7.69 2.39
CA ARG A 62 8.16 9.09 1.97
C ARG A 62 9.01 9.91 2.94
N ARG A 63 9.58 11.01 2.47
CA ARG A 63 10.26 11.99 3.33
C ARG A 63 9.27 12.59 4.32
N ILE A 64 9.63 12.60 5.60
CA ILE A 64 8.88 13.24 6.68
C ILE A 64 9.54 14.57 7.02
N THR A 65 8.75 15.63 7.13
CA THR A 65 9.23 16.98 7.47
C THR A 65 9.05 17.28 8.95
N SER A 66 9.81 18.24 9.48
CA SER A 66 9.65 18.70 10.86
C SER A 66 8.22 19.18 11.15
N ALA A 67 7.61 19.92 10.22
CA ALA A 67 6.22 20.38 10.38
C ALA A 67 5.21 19.23 10.49
N GLU A 68 5.44 18.10 9.80
CA GLU A 68 4.60 16.91 9.95
C GLU A 68 4.83 16.20 11.28
N VAL A 69 6.05 16.26 11.83
CA VAL A 69 6.34 15.73 13.17
C VAL A 69 5.67 16.60 14.23
N ASP A 70 5.78 17.92 14.11
CA ASP A 70 5.20 18.89 15.04
C ASP A 70 3.67 18.77 15.06
N ALA A 71 3.03 18.66 13.90
CA ALA A 71 1.58 18.45 13.82
C ALA A 71 1.10 17.15 14.47
N ILE A 72 1.91 16.10 14.47
CA ILE A 72 1.57 14.82 15.13
C ILE A 72 1.77 14.92 16.65
N LEU A 73 2.79 15.67 17.10
CA LEU A 73 3.09 15.85 18.51
C LEU A 73 2.13 16.84 19.20
N ASP A 74 1.62 17.85 18.47
CA ASP A 74 0.67 18.83 18.99
C ASP A 74 -0.77 18.28 19.12
N ASP A 75 -1.07 17.15 18.45
CA ASP A 75 -2.35 16.43 18.54
C ASP A 75 -2.40 15.44 19.74
N GLU A 76 -1.36 15.39 20.60
CA GLU A 76 -1.29 14.64 21.87
C GLU A 76 -1.39 15.57 23.10
#